data_AF-A0A7W0JV46-F1
#
_entry.id   AF-A0A7W0JV46-F1
#
_cell.length_a   1.000
_cell.length_b   1.000
_cell.length_c   1.000
_cell.angle_alpha   90.00
_cell.angle_beta   90.00
_cell.angle_gamma   90.00
#
_symmetry.space_group_name_H-M   'P 1'
#
loop_
_entity.id
_entity.type
_entity.pdbx_description
1 polymer ?
#
loop_
_entity_poly.entity_id
_entity_poly.type
_entity_poly.pdbx_seq_one_letter_code
_entity_poly.pdbx_strand_id
1 'polypeptide(L)'
;MLIGFLFEANPTLLLLVAAIWGATVVADSAQFSTCVTELGNPQYIGTALTIQTCIGFLLTSISIELIPRFVKLVGWRFAFVILAPGPLLGVIAMLRLRSLPEAVRIAQGRR
;
A
#
# COMPACT_ATOMS: atom_id res chain seq x y z
N MET A 1 3.45 -12.10 1.16
CA MET A 1 3.67 -13.40 1.86
C MET A 1 3.95 -14.55 0.90
N LEU A 2 3.13 -14.80 -0.13
CA LEU A 2 3.33 -15.93 -1.07
C LEU A 2 4.69 -15.90 -1.81
N ILE A 3 5.19 -14.73 -2.21
CA ILE A 3 6.50 -14.57 -2.88
C ILE A 3 7.66 -15.16 -2.07
N GLY A 4 7.67 -15.01 -0.74
CA GLY A 4 8.75 -15.54 0.10
C GLY A 4 8.77 -17.08 0.17
N PHE A 5 7.61 -17.73 0.03
CA PHE A 5 7.50 -19.19 -0.06
C PHE A 5 7.77 -19.73 -1.47
N LEU A 6 7.67 -18.87 -2.47
CA LEU A 6 7.91 -19.17 -3.89
C LEU A 6 9.34 -18.85 -4.33
N PHE A 7 10.07 -18.07 -3.53
CA PHE A 7 11.50 -17.83 -3.68
C PHE A 7 12.20 -19.19 -3.61
N GLU A 8 12.90 -19.58 -4.68
CA GLU A 8 13.56 -20.88 -4.92
C GLU A 8 12.68 -22.06 -5.42
N ALA A 9 11.34 -21.97 -5.39
CA ALA A 9 10.48 -23.10 -5.77
C ALA A 9 10.09 -23.13 -7.27
N ASN A 10 9.57 -22.01 -7.81
CA ASN A 10 9.15 -21.93 -9.22
C ASN A 10 9.23 -20.48 -9.76
N PRO A 11 10.18 -20.17 -10.66
CA PRO A 11 10.37 -18.82 -11.19
C PRO A 11 9.16 -18.25 -11.92
N THR A 12 8.41 -19.10 -12.64
CA THR A 12 7.25 -18.66 -13.45
C THR A 12 6.10 -18.22 -12.56
N LEU A 13 5.82 -18.97 -11.49
CA LEU A 13 4.75 -18.62 -10.55
C LEU A 13 5.12 -17.39 -9.73
N LEU A 14 6.40 -17.22 -9.36
CA LEU A 14 6.89 -16.00 -8.73
C LEU A 14 6.68 -14.77 -9.62
N LEU A 15 6.98 -14.89 -10.93
CA LEU A 15 6.83 -13.80 -11.88
C LEU A 15 5.35 -13.42 -12.07
N LEU A 16 4.44 -14.39 -12.14
CA LEU A 16 3.00 -14.14 -12.20
C LEU A 16 2.50 -13.40 -10.96
N VAL A 17 2.89 -13.85 -9.76
CA VAL A 17 2.49 -13.20 -8.51
C VAL A 17 3.07 -11.78 -8.44
N ALA A 18 4.32 -11.59 -8.84
CA ALA A 18 4.96 -10.27 -8.88
C ALA A 18 4.28 -9.33 -9.90
N ALA A 19 3.88 -9.84 -11.06
CA ALA A 19 3.18 -9.07 -12.08
C ALA A 19 1.78 -8.63 -11.62
N ILE A 20 1.00 -9.55 -11.05
CA ILE A 20 -0.32 -9.24 -10.48
C ILE A 20 -0.16 -8.22 -9.35
N TRP A 21 0.79 -8.46 -8.43
CA TRP A 21 1.04 -7.56 -7.32
C TRP A 21 1.45 -6.16 -7.79
N GLY A 22 2.39 -6.08 -8.73
CA GLY A 22 2.85 -4.82 -9.31
C GLY A 22 1.71 -4.05 -9.99
N ALA A 23 0.84 -4.74 -10.73
CA ALA A 23 -0.34 -4.13 -11.34
C ALA A 23 -1.33 -3.60 -10.27
N THR A 24 -1.58 -4.35 -9.20
CA THR A 24 -2.52 -3.94 -8.14
C THR A 24 -2.02 -2.75 -7.32
N VAL A 25 -0.73 -2.71 -6.97
CA VAL A 25 -0.15 -1.64 -6.13
C VAL A 25 -0.19 -0.27 -6.83
N VAL A 26 -0.12 -0.24 -8.16
CA VAL A 26 -0.20 1.03 -8.91
C VAL A 26 -1.56 1.70 -8.73
N ALA A 27 -2.63 0.91 -8.63
CA ALA A 27 -3.99 1.44 -8.47
C ALA A 27 -4.22 2.11 -7.11
N ASP A 28 -3.62 1.60 -6.04
CA ASP A 28 -3.79 2.13 -4.68
C ASP A 28 -3.38 3.61 -4.56
N SER A 29 -2.29 4.00 -5.23
CA SER A 29 -1.79 5.39 -5.18
C SER A 29 -2.77 6.39 -5.80
N ALA A 30 -3.44 5.99 -6.90
CA ALA A 30 -4.48 6.81 -7.51
C ALA A 30 -5.72 6.87 -6.61
N GLN A 31 -6.14 5.73 -6.04
CA GLN A 31 -7.30 5.68 -5.14
C GLN A 31 -7.13 6.58 -3.91
N PHE A 32 -5.98 6.55 -3.24
CA PHE A 32 -5.76 7.36 -2.04
C PHE A 32 -5.69 8.85 -2.34
N SER A 33 -5.02 9.26 -3.43
CA SER A 33 -4.96 10.67 -3.81
C SER A 33 -6.34 11.22 -4.19
N THR A 34 -7.15 10.45 -4.92
CA THR A 34 -8.55 10.81 -5.20
C THR A 34 -9.37 11.00 -3.93
N CYS A 35 -9.25 10.07 -2.96
CA CYS A 35 -9.94 10.21 -1.66
C CYS A 35 -9.56 11.50 -0.94
N VAL A 36 -8.27 11.86 -0.93
CA VAL A 36 -7.78 13.10 -0.31
C VAL A 36 -8.30 14.35 -1.03
N THR A 37 -8.37 14.33 -2.37
CA THR A 37 -8.87 15.47 -3.14
C THR A 37 -10.39 15.65 -3.07
N GLU A 38 -11.16 14.57 -2.97
CA GLU A 38 -12.63 14.63 -2.97
C GLU A 38 -13.23 14.81 -1.57
N LEU A 39 -12.57 14.29 -0.53
CA LEU A 39 -13.01 14.43 0.86
C LEU A 39 -12.28 15.53 1.63
N GLY A 40 -11.09 15.93 1.15
CA GLY A 40 -10.29 16.95 1.80
C GLY A 40 -10.93 18.33 1.71
N ASN A 41 -10.76 19.12 2.77
CA ASN A 41 -11.13 20.53 2.72
C ASN A 41 -10.33 21.22 1.58
N PRO A 42 -10.99 21.91 0.63
CA PRO A 42 -10.35 22.56 -0.51
C PRO A 42 -9.14 23.42 -0.17
N GLN A 43 -9.14 24.02 1.03
CA GLN A 43 -8.06 24.89 1.51
C GLN A 43 -6.78 24.12 1.89
N TYR A 44 -6.86 22.81 2.17
CA TYR A 44 -5.75 22.00 2.67
C TYR A 44 -5.41 20.79 1.80
N ILE A 45 -6.03 20.62 0.62
CA ILE A 45 -5.77 19.50 -0.30
C ILE A 45 -4.29 19.39 -0.64
N GLY A 46 -3.63 20.51 -0.98
CA GLY A 46 -2.20 20.52 -1.32
C GLY A 46 -1.31 20.06 -0.16
N THR A 47 -1.62 20.50 1.07
CA THR A 47 -0.89 20.07 2.28
C THR A 47 -1.10 18.59 2.56
N ALA A 48 -2.33 18.10 2.44
CA ALA A 48 -2.66 16.70 2.66
C ALA A 48 -1.94 15.76 1.67
N LEU A 49 -1.91 16.15 0.38
CA LEU A 49 -1.22 15.39 -0.66
C LEU A 49 0.31 15.38 -0.46
N THR A 50 0.86 16.51 0.02
CA THR A 50 2.29 16.62 0.36
C THR A 50 2.63 15.70 1.53
N ILE A 51 1.84 15.73 2.61
CA ILE A 51 2.03 14.86 3.78
C ILE A 51 1.94 13.38 3.36
N GLN A 52 0.95 13.01 2.55
CA GLN A 52 0.82 11.66 2.01
C GLN A 52 2.09 11.21 1.27
N THR A 53 2.61 12.06 0.40
CA THR A 53 3.82 11.78 -0.39
C THR A 53 5.05 11.67 0.50
N CYS A 54 5.23 12.60 1.44
CA CYS A 54 6.35 12.59 2.40
C CYS A 54 6.33 11.34 3.29
N ILE A 55 5.16 10.95 3.81
CA ILE A 55 5.01 9.72 4.60
C ILE A 55 5.31 8.49 3.74
N GLY A 56 4.80 8.44 2.49
CA GLY A 56 5.07 7.35 1.56
C GLY A 56 6.56 7.19 1.27
N PHE A 57 7.27 8.31 1.03
CA PHE A 57 8.72 8.31 0.84
C PHE A 57 9.48 7.87 2.09
N LEU A 58 9.11 8.40 3.27
CA LEU A 58 9.74 8.03 4.54
C LEU A 58 9.59 6.53 4.83
N LEU A 59 8.38 6.00 4.68
CA LEU A 59 8.10 4.58 4.86
C LEU A 59 8.88 3.71 3.87
N THR A 60 8.95 4.14 2.59
CA THR A 60 9.72 3.41 1.57
C THR A 60 11.21 3.42 1.88
N SER A 61 11.75 4.58 2.27
CA SER A 61 13.16 4.73 2.64
C SER A 61 13.54 3.85 3.83
N ILE A 62 12.75 3.90 4.91
CA ILE A 62 12.94 3.04 6.09
C ILE A 62 12.83 1.56 5.69
N SER A 63 11.83 1.19 4.87
CA SER A 63 11.64 -0.20 4.44
C SER A 63 12.83 -0.74 3.65
N ILE A 64 13.40 0.06 2.74
CA ILE A 64 14.60 -0.32 1.96
C ILE A 64 15.81 -0.55 2.87
N GLU A 65 15.97 0.24 3.94
CA GLU A 65 17.04 0.04 4.92
C GLU A 65 16.80 -1.19 5.81
N LEU A 66 15.55 -1.41 6.22
CA LEU A 66 15.18 -2.44 7.20
C LEU A 66 15.15 -3.84 6.59
N ILE A 67 14.67 -3.99 5.34
CA ILE A 67 14.50 -5.29 4.68
C ILE A 67 15.82 -6.10 4.62
N PRO A 68 16.96 -5.56 4.17
CA PRO A 68 18.21 -6.30 4.12
C PRO A 68 18.69 -6.77 5.50
N ARG A 69 18.45 -5.97 6.55
CA ARG A 69 18.79 -6.35 7.94
C ARG A 69 17.92 -7.52 8.42
N PHE A 70 16.62 -7.49 8.11
CA PHE A 70 15.70 -8.58 8.42
C PHE A 70 15.99 -9.84 7.62
N VAL A 71 16.30 -9.74 6.31
CA VAL A 71 16.68 -10.89 5.46
C VAL A 71 17.88 -11.63 6.07
N LYS A 72 18.86 -10.92 6.63
CA LYS A 72 20.03 -11.55 7.28
C LYS A 72 19.66 -12.35 8.55
N LEU A 73 18.59 -11.97 9.24
CA LEU A 73 18.18 -12.59 10.51
C LEU A 73 17.20 -13.75 10.31
N VAL A 74 16.24 -13.60 9.39
CA VAL A 74 15.11 -14.54 9.22
C VAL A 74 14.98 -15.13 7.82
N GLY A 75 15.89 -14.77 6.91
CA GLY A 75 15.87 -15.20 5.50
C GLY A 75 14.78 -14.53 4.66
N TRP A 76 14.84 -14.76 3.35
CA TRP A 76 13.90 -14.21 2.37
C TRP A 76 12.45 -14.66 2.59
N ARG A 77 12.25 -15.84 3.18
CA ARG A 77 10.92 -16.43 3.40
C ARG A 77 10.05 -15.56 4.31
N PHE A 78 10.63 -15.00 5.37
CA PHE A 78 9.91 -14.18 6.35
C PHE A 78 10.14 -12.68 6.19
N ALA A 79 11.13 -12.25 5.42
CA ALA A 79 11.40 -10.83 5.19
C ALA A 79 10.19 -10.06 4.66
N PHE A 80 9.34 -10.68 3.82
CA PHE A 80 8.13 -10.04 3.28
C PHE A 80 6.93 -10.04 4.25
N VAL A 81 7.03 -10.73 5.39
CA VAL A 81 5.98 -10.71 6.43
C VAL A 81 5.94 -9.35 7.12
N ILE A 82 7.09 -8.70 7.29
CA ILE A 82 7.18 -7.37 7.93
C ILE A 82 6.47 -6.27 7.14
N LEU A 83 6.24 -6.49 5.85
CA LEU A 83 5.50 -5.59 4.96
C LEU A 83 3.97 -5.81 5.02
N ALA A 84 3.51 -6.95 5.55
CA ALA A 84 2.08 -7.28 5.63
C ALA A 84 1.23 -6.33 6.51
N PRO A 85 1.74 -5.73 7.60
CA PRO A 85 0.97 -4.77 8.40
C PRO A 85 0.51 -3.54 7.62
N GLY A 86 1.30 -3.07 6.64
CA GLY A 86 0.96 -1.89 5.83
C GLY A 86 -0.36 -2.03 5.07
N PRO A 87 -0.50 -3.03 4.18
CA PRO A 87 -1.74 -3.32 3.48
C PRO A 87 -2.90 -3.65 4.44
N LEU A 88 -2.64 -4.35 5.55
CA LEU A 88 -3.68 -4.67 6.54
C LEU A 88 -4.29 -3.38 7.15
N LEU A 89 -3.43 -2.45 7.56
CA LEU A 89 -3.87 -1.14 8.06
C LEU A 89 -4.58 -0.33 6.97
N GLY A 90 -4.11 -0.38 5.73
CA GLY A 90 -4.76 0.25 4.57
C GLY A 90 -6.17 -0.28 4.33
N VAL A 91 -6.36 -1.60 4.35
CA VAL A 91 -7.67 -2.25 4.23
C VAL A 91 -8.59 -1.84 5.37
N ILE A 92 -8.10 -1.84 6.62
CA ILE A 92 -8.89 -1.42 7.79
C ILE A 92 -9.31 0.06 7.65
N ALA A 93 -8.40 0.93 7.22
CA ALA A 93 -8.68 2.35 7.01
C ALA A 93 -9.73 2.56 5.91
N MET A 94 -9.63 1.84 4.79
CA MET A 94 -10.61 1.91 3.70
C MET A 94 -11.97 1.34 4.09
N LEU A 95 -12.01 0.26 4.87
CA LEU A 95 -13.25 -0.30 5.41
C LEU A 95 -13.92 0.68 6.40
N ARG A 96 -13.14 1.35 7.25
CA ARG A 96 -13.64 2.41 8.12
C ARG A 96 -14.14 3.60 7.31
N LEU A 97 -13.41 4.03 6.28
CA LEU A 97 -13.83 5.12 5.41
C LEU A 97 -15.17 4.79 4.75
N ARG A 98 -15.34 3.57 4.24
CA ARG A 98 -16.61 3.09 3.65
C ARG A 98 -17.81 3.17 4.61
N SER A 99 -17.58 3.08 5.92
CA SER A 99 -18.63 3.18 6.93
C SER A 99 -19.04 4.62 7.27
N LEU A 100 -18.26 5.62 6.85
CA LEU A 100 -18.58 7.03 7.08
C LEU A 100 -19.57 7.54 6.02
N PRO A 101 -20.51 8.43 6.39
CA PRO A 101 -21.49 9.00 5.46
C PRO A 101 -20.85 9.83 4.34
N GLU A 102 -19.61 10.29 4.55
CA GLU A 102 -18.82 11.06 3.59
C GLU A 102 -18.31 10.19 2.43
N ALA A 103 -18.20 8.87 2.60
CA ALA A 103 -17.78 7.96 1.53
C ALA A 103 -18.74 7.93 0.33
N VAL A 104 -20.01 8.34 0.52
CA VAL A 104 -20.98 8.51 -0.57
C VAL A 104 -20.55 9.60 -1.56
N ARG A 105 -19.68 10.52 -1.16
CA ARG A 105 -19.19 11.62 -2.02
C ARG A 105 -17.94 11.24 -2.83
N ILE A 106 -17.28 10.12 -2.51
CA ILE A 106 -16.13 9.62 -3.26
C ILE A 106 -16.62 9.10 -4.63
N ALA A 107 -15.90 9.38 -5.71
CA ALA A 107 -16.22 9.02 -7.09
C ALA A 107 -17.57 9.57 -7.60
N GLN A 108 -17.94 10.78 -7.18
CA GLN A 108 -19.20 11.44 -7.57
C GLN A 108 -20.47 10.59 -7.29
N GLY A 109 -20.42 9.69 -6.28
CA GLY A 109 -21.55 8.82 -5.93
C GLY A 109 -21.77 7.62 -6.85
N ARG A 110 -20.83 7.30 -7.75
CA ARG A 110 -20.90 6.08 -8.56
C ARG A 110 -20.28 4.92 -7.78
N ARG A 111 -21.15 4.03 -7.27
CA ARG A 111 -20.77 2.71 -6.77
C ARG A 111 -20.44 1.75 -7.90
#